data_AF-A0A933QDS4-F1
#
_entry.id   AF-A0A933QDS4-F1
#
_cell.length_a   1.000
_cell.length_b   1.000
_cell.length_c   1.000
_cell.angle_alpha   90.00
_cell.angle_beta   90.00
_cell.angle_gamma   90.00
#
_symmetry.space_group_name_H-M   'P 1'
#
loop_
_entity.id
_entity.type
_entity.pdbx_description
1 polymer ?
#
loop_
_entity_poly.entity_id
_entity_poly.type
_entity_poly.pdbx_seq_one_letter_code
_entity_poly.pdbx_strand_id
1 'polypeptide(L)' 'MPKITYIEPNGNESVVNVPEGWTLMQGATSNGIDGIEAEGGGSCSCATCHCYV' A
#
# COMPACT_ATOMS: atom_id res chain seq x y z
N MET A 1 -15.22 3.85 4.31
CA MET A 1 -13.75 3.70 4.22
C MET A 1 -13.37 2.35 4.78
N PRO A 2 -12.99 1.38 3.94
CA PRO A 2 -12.41 0.12 4.41
C PRO A 2 -11.17 0.37 5.28
N LYS A 3 -11.02 -0.49 6.29
CA LYS A 3 -9.85 -0.54 7.17
C LYS A 3 -8.86 -1.57 6.60
N ILE A 4 -7.66 -1.11 6.25
CA ILE A 4 -6.61 -1.93 5.64
C ILE A 4 -5.45 -2.06 6.63
N THR A 5 -4.93 -3.27 6.77
CA THR A 5 -3.73 -3.57 7.56
C THR A 5 -2.57 -3.85 6.61
N TYR A 6 -1.52 -3.07 6.70
CA TYR A 6 -0.24 -3.31 6.03
C TYR A 6 0.72 -3.95 7.03
N ILE A 7 1.39 -5.02 6.61
CA ILE A 7 2.33 -5.76 7.43
C ILE A 7 3.70 -5.68 6.77
N GLU A 8 4.65 -5.04 7.44
CA GLU A 8 6.03 -4.96 6.98
C GLU A 8 6.76 -6.30 7.16
N PRO A 9 7.89 -6.54 6.45
CA PRO A 9 8.66 -7.78 6.59
C PRO A 9 9.18 -8.06 8.01
N ASN A 10 9.32 -7.02 8.84
CA ASN A 10 9.72 -7.13 10.24
C ASN A 10 8.55 -7.54 11.17
N GLY A 11 7.32 -7.64 10.63
CA GLY A 11 6.10 -7.96 11.38
C GLY A 11 5.36 -6.75 11.94
N ASN A 12 5.83 -5.52 11.72
CA ASN A 12 5.12 -4.30 12.13
C ASN A 12 3.83 -4.15 11.35
N GLU A 13 2.75 -3.81 12.06
CA GLU A 13 1.44 -3.60 11.48
C GLU A 13 1.09 -2.12 11.48
N SER A 14 0.66 -1.63 10.33
CA SER A 14 0.12 -0.28 10.16
C SER A 14 -1.30 -0.38 9.66
N VAL A 15 -2.24 0.17 10.43
CA VAL A 15 -3.67 0.06 10.16
C VAL A 15 -4.24 1.42 9.79
N VAL A 16 -4.78 1.52 8.57
CA VAL A 16 -5.23 2.79 8.00
C VAL A 16 -6.61 2.67 7.37
N ASN A 17 -7.33 3.79 7.35
CA ASN A 17 -8.61 3.89 6.65
C ASN A 17 -8.34 4.36 5.21
N VAL A 18 -8.73 3.55 4.23
CA VAL A 18 -8.55 3.88 2.81
C VAL A 18 -9.90 4.31 2.22
N PRO A 19 -9.97 5.40 1.45
CA PRO A 19 -11.19 5.78 0.76
C PRO A 19 -11.65 4.71 -0.23
N GLU A 20 -12.96 4.57 -0.42
CA GLU A 20 -13.48 3.68 -1.46
C GLU A 20 -13.09 4.18 -2.85
N GLY A 21 -12.81 3.24 -3.76
CA GLY A 21 -12.30 3.54 -5.11
C GLY A 21 -10.79 3.77 -5.18
N TRP A 22 -10.09 3.82 -4.05
CA TRP A 22 -8.62 3.85 -4.03
C TRP A 22 -8.04 2.44 -4.11
N THR A 23 -6.86 2.34 -4.72
CA THR A 23 -6.05 1.11 -4.73
C THR A 23 -5.30 0.94 -3.42
N LEU A 24 -4.89 -0.30 -3.09
CA LEU A 24 -4.05 -0.58 -1.92
C LEU A 24 -2.71 0.17 -1.96
N MET A 25 -2.13 0.34 -3.16
CA MET A 25 -0.91 1.12 -3.35
C MET A 25 -1.09 2.60 -2.98
N GLN A 26 -2.21 3.22 -3.40
CA GLN A 26 -2.49 4.62 -3.03
C GLN A 26 -2.73 4.76 -1.53
N GLY A 27 -3.39 3.78 -0.91
CA GLY A 27 -3.53 3.71 0.55
C GLY A 27 -2.18 3.64 1.26
N ALA A 28 -1.25 2.83 0.77
CA ALA A 28 0.08 2.67 1.35
C ALA A 28 0.92 3.95 1.23
N THR A 29 1.08 4.47 0.00
CA THR A 29 1.93 5.63 -0.28
C THR A 29 1.42 6.92 0.38
N SER A 30 0.11 7.15 0.41
CA SER A 30 -0.47 8.33 1.07
C SER A 30 -0.36 8.32 2.60
N ASN A 31 -0.16 7.14 3.20
CA ASN A 31 0.01 6.98 4.65
C ASN A 31 1.47 6.71 5.05
N GLY A 32 2.43 6.79 4.12
CA GLY A 32 3.86 6.60 4.40
C GLY A 32 4.20 5.17 4.84
N ILE A 33 3.51 4.17 4.27
CA ILE A 33 3.84 2.76 4.53
C ILE A 33 5.14 2.39 3.79
N ASP A 34 6.15 1.98 4.56
CA ASP A 34 7.43 1.55 4.02
C ASP A 34 7.30 0.23 3.22
N GLY A 35 8.13 0.07 2.18
CA GLY A 35 8.17 -1.13 1.35
C GLY A 35 7.22 -1.15 0.14
N ILE A 36 6.38 -0.13 -0.03
CA ILE A 36 5.55 0.09 -1.23
C ILE A 36 5.95 1.41 -1.89
N GLU A 37 6.87 1.32 -2.87
CA GLU A 37 7.50 2.51 -3.50
C GLU A 37 6.61 3.15 -4.58
N ALA A 38 5.90 2.31 -5.35
CA ALA A 38 5.00 2.74 -6.42
C ALA A 38 5.62 3.67 -7.49
N GLU A 39 6.88 3.45 -7.89
CA GLU A 39 7.61 4.29 -8.85
C GLU A 39 6.84 4.59 -10.15
N GLY A 40 6.12 3.59 -10.67
CA GLY A 40 5.32 3.72 -11.89
C GLY A 40 3.94 4.35 -11.68
N GLY A 41 3.60 4.82 -10.48
CA GLY A 41 2.34 5.50 -10.17
C GLY A 41 1.08 4.66 -10.43
N GLY A 42 1.17 3.32 -10.39
CA GLY A 42 0.04 2.43 -10.67
C GLY A 42 -0.20 2.13 -12.15
N SER A 43 0.72 2.50 -13.05
CA SER A 43 0.65 2.18 -14.48
C SER A 43 0.96 0.72 -14.84
N CYS A 44 1.12 -0.16 -13.83
CA CYS A 44 1.45 -1.58 -14.00
C CYS A 44 2.76 -1.84 -14.78
N SER A 45 3.78 -1.02 -14.52
CA SER A 45 5.04 -1.01 -15.29
C SER A 45 6.31 -1.32 -14.48
N CYS A 46 6.26 -1.26 -13.15
CA CYS A 46 7.46 -1.28 -12.29
C CYS A 46 7.52 -2.42 -11.26
N ALA A 47 6.39 -3.08 -10.94
CA ALA A 47 6.27 -4.11 -9.90
C ALA A 47 6.67 -3.70 -8.47
N THR A 48 7.02 -2.43 -8.21
CA THR A 48 7.46 -1.94 -6.89
C THR A 48 6.33 -1.69 -5.89
N CYS A 49 5.08 -2.01 -6.25
CA CYS A 49 3.93 -2.07 -5.34
C CYS A 49 3.47 -3.51 -5.05
N HIS A 50 4.36 -4.48 -5.25
CA HIS A 50 4.11 -5.88 -4.96
C HIS A 50 3.80 -6.11 -3.48
N CYS A 51 2.86 -7.01 -3.18
CA CYS A 51 2.50 -7.40 -1.83
C CYS A 51 2.00 -8.85 -1.82
N TYR A 52 1.94 -9.44 -0.63
CA TYR A 52 1.24 -10.68 -0.37
C TYR A 52 -0.14 -10.36 0.22
N VAL A 53 -1.15 -11.12 -0.21
CA VAL A 53 -2.54 -11.03 0.27
C VAL A 53 -2.82 -12.15 1.26
#